data_AF-A0A521S3T2-F1
#
_entry.id   AF-A0A521S3T2-F1
#
_cell.length_a   1.000
_cell.length_b   1.000
_cell.length_c   1.000
_cell.angle_alpha   90.00
_cell.angle_beta   90.00
_cell.angle_gamma   90.00
#
_symmetry.space_group_name_H-M   'P 1'
#
loop_
_entity.id
_entity.type
_entity.pdbx_description
1 polymer ?
#
loop_
_entity_poly.entity_id
_entity_poly.type
_entity_poly.pdbx_seq_one_letter_code
_entity_poly.pdbx_strand_id
1 'polypeptide(L)'
;MAFLNATSPAYACSTEWEPAVTPEPAPSATPRIGYVQNDMGREHVTLGSFVRYALCPPASGKHVNAQGEGPVRPGTYGPDDQATPGGWIHNLEHGGLVVLYRCESGDSGCSDTTQSALQAFYASFPNSPVCDLPAGSVGPIIARFDEMKWPFAALLWGQVLPLDTLDTQLILDFFAQQGERSNPEALCAAPTPTPAPTGTPGPTGSPAPSGSAEASASPEPTASPAPAATSSPAPSATPAAS
;
A
#
# COMPACT_ATOMS: atom_id res chain seq x y z
N MET A 1 7.54 -45.93 -4.61
CA MET A 1 7.37 -44.99 -3.48
C MET A 1 7.71 -43.61 -4.00
N ALA A 2 6.72 -42.75 -4.20
CA ALA A 2 6.93 -41.35 -4.54
C ALA A 2 6.93 -40.56 -3.22
N PHE A 3 8.05 -39.94 -2.86
CA PHE A 3 8.11 -39.02 -1.75
C PHE A 3 7.57 -37.68 -2.24
N LEU A 4 6.32 -37.38 -1.90
CA LEU A 4 5.78 -36.03 -2.00
C LEU A 4 6.48 -35.20 -0.92
N ASN A 5 7.58 -34.53 -1.27
CA ASN A 5 8.16 -33.49 -0.41
C ASN A 5 7.17 -32.32 -0.40
N ALA A 6 6.29 -32.30 0.60
CA ALA A 6 5.50 -31.12 0.91
C ALA A 6 6.47 -30.04 1.44
N THR A 7 6.89 -29.13 0.55
CA THR A 7 7.60 -27.92 0.97
C THR A 7 6.64 -27.08 1.79
N SER A 8 7.01 -26.75 3.03
CA SER A 8 6.24 -25.80 3.83
C SER A 8 6.11 -24.46 3.08
N PRO A 9 4.96 -23.77 3.17
CA PRO A 9 4.78 -22.51 2.49
C PRO A 9 5.78 -21.48 3.03
N ALA A 10 6.37 -20.68 2.13
CA ALA A 10 7.35 -19.64 2.47
C ALA A 10 6.73 -18.47 3.25
N TYR A 11 5.41 -18.37 3.25
CA TYR A 11 4.67 -17.36 3.98
C TYR A 11 3.35 -17.90 4.53
N ALA A 12 2.70 -17.11 5.38
CA ALA A 12 1.28 -17.26 5.67
C ALA A 12 0.62 -15.87 5.66
N CYS A 13 -0.60 -15.81 5.15
CA CYS A 13 -1.44 -14.65 5.26
C CYS A 13 -2.57 -14.88 6.29
N SER A 14 -2.81 -13.91 7.17
CA SER A 14 -3.60 -14.16 8.40
C SER A 14 -5.08 -13.77 8.26
N THR A 15 -5.35 -12.60 7.69
CA THR A 15 -6.70 -12.02 7.62
C THR A 15 -6.93 -11.48 6.22
N GLU A 16 -8.00 -11.94 5.57
CA GLU A 16 -8.49 -11.34 4.33
C GLU A 16 -8.78 -9.85 4.56
N TRP A 17 -8.16 -9.00 3.74
CA TRP A 17 -8.30 -7.57 3.91
C TRP A 17 -9.58 -7.05 3.27
N GLU A 18 -10.26 -6.18 4.01
CA GLU A 18 -11.42 -5.43 3.55
C GLU A 18 -11.18 -3.93 3.77
N PRO A 19 -11.61 -3.08 2.83
CA PRO A 19 -11.56 -1.66 3.05
C PRO A 19 -12.49 -1.26 4.20
N ALA A 20 -12.01 -0.38 5.08
CA ALA A 20 -12.90 0.33 5.96
C ALA A 20 -13.88 1.17 5.13
N VAL A 21 -15.08 1.41 5.67
CA VAL A 21 -16.08 2.26 5.02
C VAL A 21 -15.48 3.67 4.84
N THR A 22 -15.25 4.06 3.59
CA THR A 22 -14.73 5.40 3.27
C THR A 22 -15.89 6.40 3.33
N PRO A 23 -15.76 7.49 4.12
CA PRO A 23 -16.76 8.56 4.11
C PRO A 23 -16.85 9.22 2.74
N GLU A 24 -18.03 9.72 2.37
CA GLU A 24 -18.22 10.39 1.09
C GLU A 24 -17.29 11.60 0.96
N PRO A 25 -16.62 11.79 -0.19
CA PRO A 25 -15.77 12.96 -0.41
C PRO A 25 -16.56 14.25 -0.21
N ALA A 26 -15.90 15.29 0.29
CA ALA A 26 -16.51 16.62 0.36
C ALA A 26 -16.95 17.09 -1.05
N PRO A 27 -18.01 17.92 -1.16
CA PRO A 27 -18.41 18.47 -2.46
C PRO A 27 -17.22 19.14 -3.16
N SER A 28 -16.89 18.69 -4.37
CA SER A 28 -15.75 19.12 -5.21
C SER A 28 -14.39 18.48 -4.92
N ALA A 29 -14.27 17.55 -3.97
CA ALA A 29 -13.05 16.76 -3.83
C ALA A 29 -13.02 15.66 -4.90
N THR A 30 -11.88 15.51 -5.60
CA THR A 30 -11.66 14.35 -6.47
C THR A 30 -11.66 13.09 -5.60
N PRO A 31 -12.52 12.08 -5.88
CA PRO A 31 -12.50 10.83 -5.15
C PRO A 31 -11.12 10.16 -5.24
N ARG A 32 -10.64 9.67 -4.10
CA ARG A 32 -9.43 8.85 -4.04
C ARG A 32 -9.77 7.45 -4.54
N ILE A 33 -9.03 6.97 -5.54
CA ILE A 33 -9.12 5.60 -6.03
C ILE A 33 -8.28 4.71 -5.12
N GLY A 34 -8.85 3.57 -4.74
CA GLY A 34 -8.24 2.63 -3.81
C GLY A 34 -8.22 3.11 -2.36
N TYR A 35 -7.81 2.22 -1.47
CA TYR A 35 -7.88 2.39 -0.02
C TYR A 35 -6.50 2.26 0.59
N VAL A 36 -6.30 2.91 1.72
CA VAL A 36 -5.06 2.77 2.50
C VAL A 36 -5.13 1.46 3.29
N GLN A 37 -4.04 0.69 3.22
CA GLN A 37 -3.78 -0.44 4.11
C GLN A 37 -2.71 -0.02 5.12
N ASN A 38 -2.85 -0.44 6.39
CA ASN A 38 -1.86 -0.15 7.41
C ASN A 38 -0.46 -0.62 6.98
N ASP A 39 0.56 0.21 7.22
CA ASP A 39 1.95 -0.14 6.94
C ASP A 39 2.40 -1.27 7.87
N MET A 40 2.79 -2.40 7.29
CA MET A 40 3.29 -3.60 7.98
C MET A 40 4.82 -3.62 8.09
N GLY A 41 5.49 -2.52 7.77
CA GLY A 41 6.94 -2.37 7.80
C GLY A 41 7.61 -2.65 6.45
N ARG A 42 8.94 -2.61 6.44
CA ARG A 42 9.76 -2.71 5.22
C ARG A 42 11.05 -3.51 5.38
N GLU A 43 11.11 -4.36 6.41
CA GLU A 43 12.34 -5.07 6.75
C GLU A 43 12.67 -6.12 5.68
N HIS A 44 13.87 -6.02 5.09
CA HIS A 44 14.41 -7.07 4.23
C HIS A 44 14.73 -8.31 5.07
N VAL A 45 14.26 -9.47 4.65
CA VAL A 45 14.55 -10.77 5.27
C VAL A 45 15.45 -11.62 4.40
N THR A 46 16.20 -12.53 5.02
CA THR A 46 17.02 -13.50 4.28
C THR A 46 16.15 -14.46 3.46
N LEU A 47 16.66 -14.91 2.32
CA LEU A 47 15.99 -15.92 1.50
C LEU A 47 15.67 -17.18 2.33
N GLY A 48 14.47 -17.74 2.14
CA GLY A 48 13.99 -18.91 2.87
C GLY A 48 13.40 -18.60 4.26
N SER A 49 13.41 -17.33 4.70
CA SER A 49 12.73 -16.93 5.93
C SER A 49 11.22 -17.10 5.79
N PHE A 50 10.59 -17.70 6.81
CA PHE A 50 9.14 -17.70 6.89
C PHE A 50 8.62 -16.30 7.24
N VAL A 51 7.68 -15.78 6.45
CA VAL A 51 7.07 -14.47 6.69
C VAL A 51 5.57 -14.63 6.97
N ARG A 52 5.08 -13.97 8.02
CA ARG A 52 3.64 -13.85 8.30
C ARG A 52 3.18 -12.44 7.95
N TYR A 53 2.23 -12.34 7.03
CA TYR A 53 1.52 -11.10 6.73
C TYR A 53 0.21 -11.06 7.50
N ALA A 54 -0.10 -9.90 8.07
CA ALA A 54 -1.34 -9.72 8.82
C ALA A 54 -2.56 -9.62 7.89
N LEU A 55 -2.38 -9.06 6.68
CA LEU A 55 -3.44 -8.69 5.75
C LEU A 55 -3.23 -9.29 4.36
N CYS A 56 -4.32 -9.71 3.72
CA CYS A 56 -4.32 -10.44 2.45
C CYS A 56 -5.15 -9.70 1.38
N PRO A 57 -4.53 -9.20 0.29
CA PRO A 57 -3.10 -9.24 0.01
C PRO A 57 -2.31 -8.22 0.83
N PRO A 58 -1.01 -8.48 1.08
CA PRO A 58 -0.13 -7.50 1.73
C PRO A 58 0.35 -6.44 0.73
N ALA A 59 0.09 -5.17 1.05
CA ALA A 59 0.58 -4.00 0.29
C ALA A 59 1.87 -3.40 0.88
N SER A 60 2.41 -3.99 1.95
CA SER A 60 3.66 -3.63 2.61
C SER A 60 4.12 -4.80 3.48
N GLY A 61 5.31 -4.72 4.09
CA GLY A 61 5.78 -5.70 5.06
C GLY A 61 7.18 -6.23 4.79
N LYS A 62 7.53 -7.28 5.52
CA LYS A 62 8.80 -8.01 5.34
C LYS A 62 8.88 -8.62 3.94
N HIS A 63 10.04 -8.50 3.31
CA HIS A 63 10.21 -8.96 1.94
C HIS A 63 11.68 -9.30 1.63
N VAL A 64 11.94 -9.95 0.50
CA VAL A 64 13.26 -10.48 0.16
C VAL A 64 13.97 -9.52 -0.80
N ASN A 65 15.25 -9.27 -0.52
CA ASN A 65 16.18 -8.65 -1.45
C ASN A 65 17.22 -9.70 -1.86
N ALA A 66 16.90 -10.48 -2.89
CA ALA A 66 17.76 -11.53 -3.41
C ALA A 66 17.53 -11.73 -4.90
N GLN A 67 18.62 -11.96 -5.63
CA GLN A 67 18.58 -12.15 -7.06
C GLN A 67 17.66 -13.33 -7.43
N GLY A 68 16.70 -13.08 -8.31
CA GLY A 68 15.72 -14.07 -8.77
C GLY A 68 14.49 -14.22 -7.88
N GLU A 69 14.46 -13.55 -6.72
CA GLU A 69 13.40 -13.69 -5.71
C GLU A 69 12.67 -12.36 -5.49
N GLY A 70 13.41 -11.26 -5.32
CA GLY A 70 12.86 -9.93 -5.04
C GLY A 70 13.91 -8.83 -5.27
N PRO A 71 13.63 -7.76 -6.04
CA PRO A 71 12.38 -7.49 -6.75
C PRO A 71 12.07 -8.56 -7.81
N VAL A 72 10.78 -8.87 -7.95
CA VAL A 72 10.29 -9.77 -9.00
C VAL A 72 10.41 -9.06 -10.33
N ARG A 73 10.78 -9.80 -11.37
CA ARG A 73 10.85 -9.26 -12.73
C ARG A 73 9.45 -8.80 -13.18
N PRO A 74 9.28 -7.60 -13.74
CA PRO A 74 8.01 -7.20 -14.34
C PRO A 74 7.56 -8.18 -15.43
N GLY A 75 6.27 -8.53 -15.39
CA GLY A 75 5.73 -9.58 -16.24
C GLY A 75 4.33 -10.05 -15.84
N THR A 76 3.79 -10.93 -16.68
CA THR A 76 2.59 -11.71 -16.38
C THR A 76 3.01 -13.11 -15.92
N TYR A 77 2.60 -13.47 -14.72
CA TYR A 77 2.85 -14.76 -14.10
C TYR A 77 1.56 -15.57 -14.14
N GLY A 78 1.61 -16.74 -14.78
CA GLY A 78 0.50 -17.66 -14.89
C GLY A 78 0.16 -18.34 -13.56
N PRO A 79 -0.90 -19.17 -13.53
CA PRO A 79 -1.42 -19.76 -12.29
C PRO A 79 -0.45 -20.68 -11.56
N ASP A 80 0.56 -21.19 -12.26
CA ASP A 80 1.59 -22.10 -11.78
C ASP A 80 2.96 -21.42 -11.59
N ASP A 81 3.08 -20.13 -11.95
CA ASP A 81 4.32 -19.37 -11.87
C ASP A 81 4.51 -18.76 -10.48
N GLN A 82 5.76 -18.67 -10.04
CA GLN A 82 6.11 -18.10 -8.75
C GLN A 82 6.40 -16.60 -8.87
N ALA A 83 5.41 -15.79 -8.50
CA ALA A 83 5.65 -14.52 -7.84
C ALA A 83 5.03 -14.68 -6.45
N THR A 84 5.74 -14.32 -5.37
CA THR A 84 5.27 -14.50 -3.98
C THR A 84 5.28 -13.16 -3.24
N PRO A 85 4.56 -13.01 -2.12
CA PRO A 85 4.51 -11.75 -1.38
C PRO A 85 5.89 -11.22 -1.01
N GLY A 86 6.80 -12.11 -0.60
CA GLY A 86 8.17 -11.74 -0.30
C GLY A 86 8.92 -11.11 -1.47
N GLY A 87 8.56 -11.45 -2.71
CA GLY A 87 9.16 -10.88 -3.91
C GLY A 87 8.50 -9.57 -4.34
N TRP A 88 7.18 -9.58 -4.57
CA TRP A 88 6.51 -8.42 -5.16
C TRP A 88 6.37 -7.25 -4.20
N ILE A 89 6.39 -7.45 -2.87
CA ILE A 89 6.42 -6.34 -1.91
C ILE A 89 7.67 -5.48 -2.11
N HIS A 90 8.78 -6.06 -2.55
CA HIS A 90 9.97 -5.29 -2.91
C HIS A 90 9.70 -4.40 -4.14
N ASN A 91 8.96 -4.87 -5.14
CA ASN A 91 8.52 -4.01 -6.24
C ASN A 91 7.64 -2.86 -5.75
N LEU A 92 6.71 -3.14 -4.82
CA LEU A 92 5.89 -2.09 -4.19
C LEU A 92 6.76 -1.06 -3.47
N GLU A 93 7.83 -1.49 -2.79
CA GLU A 93 8.78 -0.63 -2.07
C GLU A 93 9.43 0.42 -3.01
N HIS A 94 9.72 0.00 -4.23
CA HIS A 94 10.28 0.82 -5.32
C HIS A 94 9.22 1.51 -6.20
N GLY A 95 7.94 1.49 -5.81
CA GLY A 95 6.86 2.20 -6.50
C GLY A 95 6.25 1.45 -7.69
N GLY A 96 6.58 0.16 -7.86
CA GLY A 96 5.97 -0.71 -8.84
C GLY A 96 4.50 -1.01 -8.54
N LEU A 97 3.71 -1.24 -9.59
CA LEU A 97 2.33 -1.74 -9.49
C LEU A 97 2.34 -3.27 -9.42
N VAL A 98 1.54 -3.85 -8.53
CA VAL A 98 1.23 -5.29 -8.52
C VAL A 98 -0.25 -5.48 -8.77
N VAL A 99 -0.62 -6.30 -9.76
CA VAL A 99 -2.00 -6.73 -10.03
C VAL A 99 -2.12 -8.20 -9.67
N LEU A 100 -3.03 -8.50 -8.76
CA LEU A 100 -3.31 -9.85 -8.31
C LEU A 100 -4.62 -10.35 -8.89
N TYR A 101 -4.66 -11.64 -9.21
CA TYR A 101 -5.88 -12.36 -9.58
C TYR A 101 -6.01 -13.64 -8.76
N ARG A 102 -7.25 -14.03 -8.43
CA ARG A 102 -7.58 -15.27 -7.73
C ARG A 102 -8.16 -16.29 -8.70
N CYS A 103 -7.92 -17.56 -8.41
CA CYS A 103 -8.37 -18.70 -9.19
C CYS A 103 -9.26 -19.65 -8.40
N GLU A 104 -10.19 -19.11 -7.61
CA GLU A 104 -11.20 -19.91 -6.92
C GLU A 104 -12.32 -20.33 -7.91
N SER A 105 -13.05 -21.39 -7.56
CA SER A 105 -14.20 -21.82 -8.35
C SER A 105 -15.24 -20.70 -8.46
N GLY A 106 -15.52 -20.26 -9.69
CA GLY A 106 -16.45 -19.15 -9.95
C GLY A 106 -15.77 -17.82 -10.26
N ASP A 107 -14.47 -17.68 -9.96
CA ASP A 107 -13.69 -16.51 -10.38
C ASP A 107 -13.30 -16.59 -11.85
N SER A 108 -13.20 -15.43 -12.50
CA SER A 108 -12.73 -15.32 -13.88
C SER A 108 -11.21 -15.19 -14.00
N GLY A 109 -10.47 -15.06 -12.89
CA GLY A 109 -9.04 -14.78 -12.86
C GLY A 109 -8.19 -15.73 -13.70
N CYS A 110 -8.47 -17.03 -13.59
CA CYS A 110 -7.78 -18.09 -14.33
C CYS A 110 -8.38 -18.42 -15.72
N SER A 111 -9.40 -17.71 -16.18
CA SER A 111 -9.97 -17.96 -17.52
C SER A 111 -9.03 -17.49 -18.64
N ASP A 112 -9.03 -18.17 -19.78
CA ASP A 112 -8.21 -17.80 -20.95
C ASP A 112 -8.44 -16.35 -21.41
N THR A 113 -9.69 -15.90 -21.34
CA THR A 113 -10.07 -14.52 -21.68
C THR A 113 -9.41 -13.51 -20.74
N THR A 114 -9.49 -13.74 -19.43
CA THR A 114 -8.87 -12.87 -18.44
C THR A 114 -7.35 -12.89 -18.54
N GLN A 115 -6.74 -14.07 -18.71
CA GLN A 115 -5.29 -14.18 -18.87
C GLN A 115 -4.80 -13.44 -20.11
N SER A 116 -5.55 -13.50 -21.22
CA SER A 116 -5.26 -12.72 -22.43
C SER A 116 -5.38 -11.21 -22.18
N ALA A 117 -6.38 -10.78 -21.41
CA ALA A 117 -6.56 -9.36 -21.05
C ALA A 117 -5.44 -8.85 -20.14
N LEU A 118 -4.95 -9.66 -19.20
CA LEU A 118 -3.82 -9.34 -18.34
C LEU A 118 -2.51 -9.22 -19.13
N GLN A 119 -2.28 -10.10 -20.10
CA GLN A 119 -1.13 -9.99 -21.02
C GLN A 119 -1.21 -8.71 -21.86
N ALA A 120 -2.39 -8.37 -22.37
CA ALA A 120 -2.61 -7.13 -23.10
C ALA A 120 -2.36 -5.90 -22.22
N PHE A 121 -2.84 -5.91 -20.97
CA PHE A 121 -2.59 -4.87 -19.99
C PHE A 121 -1.08 -4.68 -19.73
N TYR A 122 -0.33 -5.76 -19.52
CA TYR A 122 1.13 -5.71 -19.38
C TYR A 122 1.80 -5.06 -20.61
N ALA A 123 1.40 -5.48 -21.81
CA ALA A 123 1.95 -4.97 -23.06
C ALA A 123 1.66 -3.47 -23.30
N SER A 124 0.57 -2.95 -22.73
CA SER A 124 0.18 -1.54 -22.83
C SER A 124 0.53 -0.69 -21.61
N PHE A 125 1.27 -1.24 -20.64
CA PHE A 125 1.54 -0.54 -19.39
C PHE A 125 2.37 0.74 -19.64
N PRO A 126 1.99 1.90 -19.06
CA PRO A 126 2.70 3.15 -19.27
C PRO A 126 3.97 3.26 -18.41
N ASN A 127 4.75 4.31 -18.66
CA ASN A 127 5.77 4.74 -17.72
C ASN A 127 5.15 5.15 -16.37
N SER A 128 5.98 5.17 -15.32
CA SER A 128 5.51 5.54 -13.99
C SER A 128 5.12 7.02 -13.90
N PRO A 129 4.09 7.36 -13.10
CA PRO A 129 3.41 8.65 -13.19
C PRO A 129 4.19 9.84 -12.61
N VAL A 130 5.17 9.60 -11.75
CA VAL A 130 5.95 10.64 -11.07
C VAL A 130 7.39 10.62 -11.56
N CYS A 131 8.03 9.45 -11.55
CA CYS A 131 9.44 9.32 -11.89
C CYS A 131 9.71 9.06 -13.38
N ASP A 132 8.66 8.87 -14.20
CA ASP A 132 8.78 8.52 -15.62
C ASP A 132 9.68 7.29 -15.86
N LEU A 133 9.64 6.33 -14.94
CA LEU A 133 10.39 5.08 -15.07
C LEU A 133 9.81 4.30 -16.26
N PRO A 134 10.66 3.75 -17.14
CA PRO A 134 10.20 2.96 -18.27
C PRO A 134 9.28 1.83 -17.83
N ALA A 135 8.20 1.60 -18.59
CA ALA A 135 7.35 0.43 -18.41
C ALA A 135 8.19 -0.86 -18.38
N GLY A 136 7.90 -1.76 -17.42
CA GLY A 136 8.65 -3.00 -17.24
C GLY A 136 9.96 -2.87 -16.45
N SER A 137 10.26 -1.70 -15.89
CA SER A 137 11.44 -1.50 -15.00
C SER A 137 11.18 -2.02 -13.58
N VAL A 138 10.15 -1.50 -12.91
CA VAL A 138 9.72 -1.91 -11.56
C VAL A 138 8.36 -2.57 -11.53
N GLY A 139 7.55 -2.38 -12.58
CA GLY A 139 6.20 -2.91 -12.71
C GLY A 139 5.66 -2.83 -14.15
N PRO A 140 4.48 -3.42 -14.40
CA PRO A 140 3.63 -4.06 -13.42
C PRO A 140 4.05 -5.52 -13.19
N ILE A 141 3.78 -6.04 -12.01
CA ILE A 141 3.81 -7.48 -11.72
C ILE A 141 2.36 -7.96 -11.77
N ILE A 142 2.05 -8.98 -12.57
CA ILE A 142 0.72 -9.57 -12.58
C ILE A 142 0.84 -11.00 -12.08
N ALA A 143 0.24 -11.33 -10.95
CA ALA A 143 0.46 -12.60 -10.27
C ALA A 143 -0.82 -13.20 -9.69
N ARG A 144 -0.84 -14.54 -9.56
CA ARG A 144 -1.90 -15.23 -8.84
C ARG A 144 -1.72 -15.04 -7.33
N PHE A 145 -2.81 -14.80 -6.61
CA PHE A 145 -2.83 -14.83 -5.15
C PHE A 145 -4.22 -15.23 -4.67
N ASP A 146 -4.35 -16.45 -4.13
CA ASP A 146 -5.67 -16.98 -3.79
C ASP A 146 -6.13 -16.67 -2.36
N GLU A 147 -5.22 -16.25 -1.47
CA GLU A 147 -5.53 -15.94 -0.07
C GLU A 147 -6.22 -14.56 0.10
N MET A 148 -6.73 -13.94 -0.98
CA MET A 148 -7.46 -12.67 -0.92
C MET A 148 -8.96 -12.85 -1.09
N LYS A 149 -9.73 -11.93 -0.51
CA LYS A 149 -11.19 -11.91 -0.60
C LYS A 149 -11.73 -11.61 -2.00
N TRP A 150 -11.04 -10.75 -2.75
CA TRP A 150 -11.53 -10.17 -4.01
C TRP A 150 -10.98 -10.96 -5.20
N PRO A 151 -11.75 -11.16 -6.29
CA PRO A 151 -11.25 -11.84 -7.49
C PRO A 151 -10.03 -11.18 -8.11
N PHE A 152 -9.94 -9.85 -8.00
CA PHE A 152 -8.78 -9.07 -8.42
C PHE A 152 -8.41 -8.01 -7.37
N ALA A 153 -7.13 -7.65 -7.33
CA ALA A 153 -6.66 -6.49 -6.55
C ALA A 153 -5.49 -5.82 -7.24
N ALA A 154 -5.43 -4.49 -7.25
CA ALA A 154 -4.22 -3.76 -7.62
C ALA A 154 -3.58 -3.11 -6.39
N LEU A 155 -2.26 -3.23 -6.28
CA LEU A 155 -1.49 -2.84 -5.10
C LEU A 155 -0.43 -1.81 -5.47
N LEU A 156 -0.28 -0.84 -4.58
CA LEU A 156 0.88 0.04 -4.45
C LEU A 156 1.33 -0.02 -2.99
N TRP A 157 2.51 0.53 -2.66
CA TRP A 157 2.96 0.53 -1.28
C TRP A 157 1.91 1.16 -0.33
N GLY A 158 1.38 0.34 0.58
CA GLY A 158 0.36 0.73 1.56
C GLY A 158 -1.03 1.01 0.96
N GLN A 159 -1.29 0.60 -0.28
CA GLN A 159 -2.57 0.86 -0.94
C GLN A 159 -3.12 -0.36 -1.67
N VAL A 160 -4.44 -0.52 -1.62
CA VAL A 160 -5.16 -1.63 -2.25
C VAL A 160 -6.38 -1.09 -2.99
N LEU A 161 -6.52 -1.48 -4.26
CA LEU A 161 -7.73 -1.34 -5.06
C LEU A 161 -8.36 -2.73 -5.21
N PRO A 162 -9.38 -3.09 -4.41
CA PRO A 162 -10.13 -4.32 -4.58
C PRO A 162 -11.09 -4.24 -5.78
N LEU A 163 -11.28 -5.36 -6.48
CA LEU A 163 -12.04 -5.43 -7.74
C LEU A 163 -12.81 -6.76 -7.84
N ASP A 164 -14.12 -6.68 -8.07
CA ASP A 164 -14.97 -7.86 -8.36
C ASP A 164 -14.77 -8.41 -9.79
N THR A 165 -14.39 -7.53 -10.72
CA THR A 165 -14.10 -7.86 -12.12
C THR A 165 -12.83 -7.15 -12.57
N LEU A 166 -12.11 -7.74 -13.53
CA LEU A 166 -10.94 -7.08 -14.12
C LEU A 166 -11.36 -5.78 -14.84
N ASP A 167 -10.94 -4.64 -14.29
CA ASP A 167 -11.08 -3.32 -14.88
C ASP A 167 -9.70 -2.70 -15.07
N THR A 168 -9.15 -2.86 -16.27
CA THR A 168 -7.80 -2.40 -16.59
C THR A 168 -7.69 -0.88 -16.58
N GLN A 169 -8.76 -0.16 -16.91
CA GLN A 169 -8.74 1.30 -16.92
C GLN A 169 -8.73 1.84 -15.49
N LEU A 170 -9.55 1.28 -14.60
CA LEU A 170 -9.55 1.68 -13.19
C LEU A 170 -8.21 1.38 -12.51
N ILE A 171 -7.53 0.29 -12.89
CA ILE A 171 -6.17 -0.02 -12.43
C ILE A 171 -5.17 1.03 -12.92
N LEU A 172 -5.25 1.46 -14.19
CA LEU A 172 -4.38 2.53 -14.71
C LEU A 172 -4.66 3.86 -14.03
N ASP A 173 -5.92 4.21 -13.80
CA ASP A 173 -6.30 5.44 -13.11
C ASP A 173 -5.82 5.45 -11.66
N PHE A 174 -5.91 4.30 -10.97
CA PHE A 174 -5.31 4.09 -9.66
C PHE A 174 -3.80 4.29 -9.68
N PHE A 175 -3.10 3.67 -10.62
CA PHE A 175 -1.66 3.84 -10.77
C PHE A 175 -1.28 5.29 -11.05
N ALA A 176 -1.97 5.97 -11.97
CA ALA A 176 -1.73 7.36 -12.29
C ALA A 176 -1.93 8.29 -11.08
N GLN A 177 -2.98 8.05 -10.29
CA GLN A 177 -3.33 8.87 -9.13
C GLN A 177 -2.42 8.62 -7.92
N GLN A 178 -1.98 7.38 -7.70
CA GLN A 178 -1.36 6.95 -6.44
C GLN A 178 0.09 6.47 -6.57
N GLY A 179 0.51 6.04 -7.76
CA GLY A 179 1.85 5.49 -8.02
C GLY A 179 2.96 6.43 -7.56
N GLU A 180 3.99 5.85 -6.94
CA GLU A 180 5.22 6.53 -6.50
C GLU A 180 5.07 7.61 -5.42
N ARG A 181 3.85 7.82 -4.89
CA ARG A 181 3.58 8.89 -3.92
C ARG A 181 3.71 8.44 -2.47
N SER A 182 3.62 7.14 -2.20
CA SER A 182 3.66 6.57 -0.85
C SER A 182 4.76 5.53 -0.65
N ASN A 183 5.52 5.19 -1.69
CA ASN A 183 6.55 4.16 -1.58
C ASN A 183 7.79 4.69 -0.84
N PRO A 184 8.40 3.88 0.03
CA PRO A 184 9.45 4.33 0.94
C PRO A 184 10.82 4.51 0.27
N GLU A 185 11.08 3.81 -0.83
CA GLU A 185 12.34 3.89 -1.58
C GLU A 185 12.09 4.50 -2.96
N ALA A 186 11.91 5.81 -3.01
CA ALA A 186 11.70 6.53 -4.26
C ALA A 186 12.93 6.43 -5.17
N LEU A 187 12.71 6.02 -6.41
CA LEU A 187 13.75 5.91 -7.44
C LEU A 187 14.05 7.23 -8.17
N CYS A 188 13.32 8.30 -7.82
CA CYS A 188 13.57 9.66 -8.27
C CYS A 188 13.40 10.65 -7.12
N ALA A 189 13.87 11.87 -7.33
CA ALA A 189 13.55 12.96 -6.41
C ALA A 189 12.05 13.22 -6.41
N ALA A 190 11.45 13.34 -5.22
CA ALA A 190 10.05 13.75 -5.10
C ALA A 190 9.82 15.06 -5.87
N PRO A 191 8.72 15.20 -6.63
CA PRO A 191 8.43 16.44 -7.32
C PRO A 191 8.32 17.55 -6.27
N THR A 192 9.07 18.63 -6.46
CA THR A 192 8.98 19.81 -5.59
C THR A 192 7.52 20.28 -5.61
N PRO A 193 6.86 20.44 -4.45
CA PRO A 193 5.51 20.98 -4.43
C PRO A 193 5.54 22.35 -5.10
N THR A 194 4.74 22.53 -6.15
CA THR A 194 4.54 23.85 -6.76
C THR A 194 4.04 24.77 -5.65
N PRO A 195 4.76 25.86 -5.31
CA PRO A 195 4.25 26.81 -4.34
C PRO A 195 2.89 27.30 -4.83
N ALA A 196 1.91 27.35 -3.91
CA ALA A 196 0.60 27.88 -4.20
C ALA A 196 0.75 29.26 -4.89
N PRO A 197 -0.04 29.57 -5.93
CA PRO A 197 0.05 30.87 -6.58
C PRO A 197 -0.15 31.96 -5.53
N THR A 198 0.90 32.75 -5.28
CA THR A 198 0.84 33.91 -4.41
C THR A 198 -0.23 34.82 -4.99
N GLY A 199 -1.33 35.00 -4.25
CA GLY A 199 -2.52 35.67 -4.71
C GLY A 199 -2.24 37.00 -5.42
N THR A 200 -2.89 37.19 -6.55
CA THR A 200 -3.02 38.47 -7.24
C THR A 200 -3.42 39.58 -6.25
N PRO A 201 -2.81 40.78 -6.29
CA PRO A 201 -3.19 41.89 -5.43
C PRO A 201 -4.67 42.25 -5.65
N GLY A 202 -5.47 42.17 -4.59
CA GLY A 202 -6.87 42.62 -4.61
C GLY A 202 -6.96 44.14 -4.85
N PRO A 203 -8.03 44.62 -5.51
CA PRO A 203 -8.15 46.02 -5.87
C PRO A 203 -8.42 46.91 -4.65
N THR A 204 -7.81 48.10 -4.72
CA THR A 204 -7.81 49.23 -3.81
C THR A 204 -9.20 49.80 -3.50
N GLY A 205 -9.43 50.18 -2.24
CA GLY A 205 -10.40 51.20 -1.81
C GLY A 205 -11.08 50.85 -0.48
N SER A 206 -10.71 51.38 0.69
CA SER A 206 -10.79 52.77 1.22
C SER A 206 -11.61 52.71 2.56
N PRO A 207 -11.58 53.70 3.48
CA PRO A 207 -10.91 53.53 4.77
C PRO A 207 -11.73 53.80 6.05
N ALA A 208 -11.07 53.59 7.20
CA ALA A 208 -11.18 54.25 8.52
C ALA A 208 -12.18 53.68 9.57
N PRO A 209 -12.01 53.95 10.89
CA PRO A 209 -10.96 54.74 11.56
C PRO A 209 -10.24 54.08 12.78
N SER A 210 -9.05 54.64 13.01
CA SER A 210 -8.31 54.91 14.24
C SER A 210 -8.96 54.56 15.60
N GLY A 211 -8.21 53.81 16.41
CA GLY A 211 -8.40 53.66 17.85
C GLY A 211 -7.13 53.11 18.50
N SER A 212 -6.24 54.00 18.90
CA SER A 212 -5.04 53.72 19.70
C SER A 212 -5.41 53.34 21.15
N ALA A 213 -4.77 52.30 21.69
CA ALA A 213 -4.27 52.31 23.07
C ALA A 213 -3.30 51.13 23.31
N GLU A 214 -2.08 51.47 23.72
CA GLU A 214 -1.03 50.62 24.28
C GLU A 214 -1.41 50.02 25.64
N ALA A 215 -0.88 48.82 25.92
CA ALA A 215 -0.23 48.36 27.18
C ALA A 215 -0.20 46.82 27.16
N SER A 216 0.93 46.15 26.94
CA SER A 216 2.05 45.92 27.88
C SER A 216 1.60 45.32 29.22
N ALA A 217 1.72 43.98 29.36
CA ALA A 217 2.29 43.30 30.53
C ALA A 217 2.19 41.76 30.40
N SER A 218 3.35 41.10 30.41
CA SER A 218 3.54 39.73 30.94
C SER A 218 3.13 39.67 32.41
N PRO A 219 2.66 38.50 32.92
CA PRO A 219 3.59 37.62 33.63
C PRO A 219 3.29 36.10 33.54
N GLU A 220 4.34 35.29 33.35
CA GLU A 220 4.56 34.02 34.09
C GLU A 220 4.79 34.36 35.58
N PRO A 221 4.58 33.48 36.59
CA PRO A 221 4.90 32.04 36.55
C PRO A 221 3.95 31.13 37.38
N THR A 222 4.26 29.83 37.42
CA THR A 222 4.43 29.03 38.69
C THR A 222 3.71 27.67 38.72
N ALA A 223 4.55 26.65 38.90
CA ALA A 223 4.38 25.42 39.67
C ALA A 223 3.54 24.24 39.13
N SER A 224 4.31 23.19 38.82
CA SER A 224 4.03 21.75 39.03
C SER A 224 3.50 21.46 40.46
N PRO A 225 2.72 20.39 40.67
CA PRO A 225 3.35 19.11 41.02
C PRO A 225 2.67 17.83 40.48
N ALA A 226 3.48 16.79 40.25
CA ALA A 226 3.08 15.37 40.28
C ALA A 226 2.90 14.92 41.75
N PRO A 227 2.07 13.90 42.09
CA PRO A 227 2.33 12.47 41.83
C PRO A 227 1.01 11.73 41.47
N ALA A 228 0.86 10.41 41.27
CA ALA A 228 1.50 9.23 41.81
C ALA A 228 1.25 8.01 40.91
N ALA A 229 2.19 7.07 40.95
CA ALA A 229 2.06 5.73 40.41
C ALA A 229 1.01 4.93 41.20
N THR A 230 0.18 4.16 40.49
CA THR A 230 -0.59 3.04 41.06
C THR A 230 -0.28 1.77 40.30
N SER A 231 0.39 0.88 41.00
CA SER A 231 0.70 -0.50 40.66
C SER A 231 -0.59 -1.32 40.55
N SER A 232 -0.73 -2.11 39.49
CA SER A 232 -1.73 -3.19 39.40
C SER A 232 -1.06 -4.56 39.52
N PRO A 233 -1.68 -5.53 40.20
CA PRO A 233 -1.06 -6.79 40.61
C PRO A 233 -1.13 -7.90 39.54
N ALA A 234 -0.22 -8.85 39.68
CA ALA A 234 -0.07 -10.07 38.89
C ALA A 234 -1.27 -11.05 39.03
N PRO A 235 -1.57 -11.87 38.01
CA PRO A 235 -2.53 -12.96 38.13
C PRO A 235 -1.94 -14.21 38.79
N SER A 236 -2.76 -14.82 39.65
CA SER A 236 -2.53 -16.06 40.39
C SER A 236 -2.46 -17.29 39.49
N ALA A 237 -1.59 -18.23 39.88
CA ALA A 237 -1.47 -19.57 39.32
C ALA A 237 -2.61 -20.50 39.81
N THR A 238 -3.11 -21.34 38.92
CA THR A 238 -4.04 -22.45 39.20
C THR A 238 -3.25 -23.77 39.26
N PRO A 239 -3.56 -24.70 40.18
CA PRO A 239 -2.82 -25.96 40.29
C PRO A 239 -3.34 -27.05 39.33
N ALA A 240 -2.42 -27.89 38.87
CA ALA A 240 -2.71 -29.11 38.12
C ALA A 240 -3.24 -30.22 39.06
N ALA A 241 -4.29 -30.90 38.61
CA ALA A 241 -4.82 -32.11 39.21
C ALA A 241 -3.98 -33.34 38.80
N SER A 242 -3.97 -34.32 39.70
CA SER A 242 -3.45 -35.68 39.52
C SER A 242 -4.27 -36.52 38.54
#